data_AF-A0A4Q6FCH9-F1
#
_entry.id   AF-A0A4Q6FCH9-F1
#
_cell.length_a   1.000
_cell.length_b   1.000
_cell.length_c   1.000
_cell.angle_alpha   90.00
_cell.angle_beta   90.00
_cell.angle_gamma   90.00
#
_symmetry.space_group_name_H-M   'P 1'
#
loop_
_entity.id
_entity.type
_entity.pdbx_description
1 polymer ?
#
loop_
_entity_poly.entity_id
_entity_poly.type
_entity_poly.pdbx_seq_one_letter_code
_entity_poly.pdbx_strand_id
1 'polypeptide(L)' 'AKEDSFGEELSGLLEYPLYTKPLEFEGKTVPDVLLSGDHSKISAWRKAEALKKTERLRPDLYSRYSQKPKS' A
#
# COMPACT_ATOMS: atom_id res chain seq x y z
N ALA A 1 -15.74 8.55 14.64
CA ALA A 1 -15.23 7.70 13.55
C ALA A 1 -14.39 8.59 12.63
N LYS A 2 -13.07 8.39 12.58
CA LYS A 2 -12.18 9.03 11.59
C LYS A 2 -11.89 7.97 10.54
N GLU A 3 -12.83 7.81 9.64
CA GLU A 3 -12.73 6.95 8.47
C GLU A 3 -12.46 7.87 7.26
N ASP A 4 -11.62 7.41 6.32
CA ASP A 4 -11.45 7.97 4.97
C ASP A 4 -10.62 9.24 4.74
N SER A 5 -9.38 9.29 5.22
CA SER A 5 -8.34 10.06 4.50
C SER A 5 -6.94 9.50 4.70
N PHE A 6 -6.65 8.39 4.00
CA PHE A 6 -5.28 7.90 3.78
C PHE A 6 -4.59 8.62 2.59
N GLY A 7 -5.05 9.80 2.20
CA GLY A 7 -4.58 10.51 1.00
C GLY A 7 -3.24 11.24 1.16
N GLU A 8 -2.81 11.55 2.39
CA GLU A 8 -1.62 12.40 2.59
C GLU A 8 -0.30 11.61 2.55
N GLU A 9 -0.22 10.44 3.19
CA GLU A 9 1.01 9.62 3.19
C GLU A 9 1.31 8.94 1.84
N LEU A 10 0.29 8.73 1.01
CA LEU A 10 0.44 8.18 -0.35
C LEU A 10 0.44 9.26 -1.43
N SER A 11 0.53 10.55 -1.07
CA SER A 11 0.52 11.68 -2.00
C SER A 11 1.68 11.60 -3.02
N GLY A 12 1.39 10.96 -4.16
CA GLY A 12 2.32 10.69 -5.26
C GLY A 12 2.55 9.22 -5.61
N LEU A 13 1.98 8.27 -4.87
CA LEU A 13 2.04 6.82 -5.16
C LEU A 13 0.66 6.27 -5.51
N LEU A 14 0.63 5.13 -6.19
CA LEU A 14 -0.58 4.35 -6.40
C LEU A 14 -1.05 3.69 -5.10
N GLU A 15 -2.37 3.52 -4.96
CA GLU A 15 -2.95 2.78 -3.86
C GLU A 15 -2.50 1.32 -3.83
N TYR A 16 -2.25 0.83 -2.61
CA TYR A 16 -1.92 -0.55 -2.31
C TYR A 16 -3.07 -1.50 -2.68
N PRO A 17 -2.80 -2.79 -2.90
CA PRO A 17 -3.85 -3.78 -3.14
C PRO A 17 -4.77 -3.90 -1.92
N LEU A 18 -6.06 -3.73 -2.18
CA LEU A 18 -7.13 -3.89 -1.19
C LEU A 18 -7.57 -5.35 -1.15
N TYR A 19 -7.67 -5.88 0.06
CA TYR A 19 -8.12 -7.24 0.32
C TYR A 19 -9.41 -7.17 1.13
N THR A 20 -10.39 -7.98 0.72
CA THR A 20 -11.65 -8.19 1.43
C THR A 20 -11.88 -9.69 1.59
N LYS A 21 -12.90 -10.06 2.38
CA LYS A 21 -13.29 -11.45 2.52
C LYS A 21 -13.83 -11.99 1.18
N PRO A 22 -13.62 -13.27 0.84
CA PRO A 22 -12.99 -14.36 1.62
C PRO A 22 -11.45 -14.31 1.67
N LEU A 23 -10.85 -15.10 2.57
CA LEU A 23 -9.39 -15.15 2.80
C LEU A 23 -8.61 -15.64 1.57
N GLU A 24 -9.23 -16.48 0.77
CA GLU A 24 -8.71 -16.96 -0.50
C GLU A 24 -9.73 -16.63 -1.59
N PHE A 25 -9.25 -15.96 -2.63
CA PHE A 25 -10.07 -15.60 -3.78
C PHE A 25 -9.28 -15.87 -5.06
N GLU A 26 -9.82 -16.71 -5.94
CA GLU A 26 -9.19 -17.11 -7.21
C GLU A 26 -7.73 -17.60 -7.06
N GLY A 27 -7.45 -18.39 -6.02
CA GLY A 27 -6.11 -18.91 -5.73
C GLY A 27 -5.12 -17.86 -5.19
N LYS A 28 -5.59 -16.66 -4.84
CA LYS A 28 -4.81 -15.63 -4.15
C LYS A 28 -5.22 -15.58 -2.69
N THR A 29 -4.25 -15.80 -1.81
CA THR A 29 -4.46 -15.72 -0.36
C THR A 29 -4.14 -14.32 0.16
N VAL A 30 -4.89 -13.87 1.15
CA VAL A 30 -4.59 -12.64 1.90
C VAL A 30 -3.24 -12.80 2.61
N PRO A 31 -2.30 -11.83 2.47
CA PRO A 31 -1.02 -11.88 3.17
C PRO A 31 -1.17 -11.98 4.69
N ASP A 32 -0.38 -12.83 5.34
CA ASP A 32 -0.41 -13.03 6.81
C ASP A 32 -0.23 -11.74 7.60
N VAL A 33 0.53 -10.78 7.06
CA VAL A 33 0.70 -9.46 7.69
C VAL A 33 -0.63 -8.72 7.86
N LEU A 34 -1.57 -8.87 6.93
CA LEU A 34 -2.92 -8.30 7.04
C LEU A 34 -3.80 -9.07 8.04
N LEU A 35 -3.46 -10.32 8.33
CA LEU A 35 -4.16 -11.18 9.30
C LEU A 35 -3.61 -11.04 10.71
N SER A 36 -2.37 -10.57 10.86
CA SER A 36 -1.66 -10.46 12.14
C SER A 36 -2.27 -9.44 13.12
N GLY A 37 -3.10 -8.51 12.63
CA GLY A 37 -3.63 -7.40 13.43
C GLY A 37 -2.58 -6.36 13.84
N ASP A 38 -1.33 -6.52 13.42
CA ASP A 38 -0.24 -5.60 13.74
C ASP A 38 -0.31 -4.37 12.81
N HIS A 39 -0.94 -3.31 13.31
CA HIS A 39 -1.14 -2.06 12.57
C HIS A 39 0.17 -1.45 12.03
N SER A 40 1.30 -1.63 12.75
CA SER A 40 2.60 -1.12 12.32
C SER A 40 3.11 -1.89 11.10
N LYS A 41 3.04 -3.23 11.15
CA LYS A 41 3.41 -4.07 10.00
C LYS A 41 2.47 -3.89 8.83
N ILE A 42 1.17 -3.74 9.08
CA ILE A 42 0.16 -3.46 8.03
C ILE A 42 0.46 -2.14 7.33
N SER A 43 0.77 -1.08 8.07
CA SER A 43 1.13 0.22 7.49
C SER A 43 2.41 0.12 6.65
N ALA A 44 3.45 -0.54 7.17
CA ALA A 44 4.70 -0.75 6.43
C ALA A 44 4.48 -1.56 5.15
N TRP A 45 3.69 -2.64 5.22
CA TRP A 45 3.35 -3.47 4.07
C TRP A 45 2.53 -2.70 3.03
N ARG A 46 1.53 -1.91 3.46
CA ARG A 46 0.72 -1.05 2.56
C ARG A 46 1.62 -0.09 1.78
N LYS A 47 2.56 0.59 2.47
CA LYS A 47 3.52 1.50 1.81
C LYS A 47 4.43 0.75 0.83
N ALA A 48 4.95 -0.41 1.22
CA ALA A 48 5.82 -1.22 0.36
C ALA A 48 5.10 -1.69 -0.92
N GLU A 49 3.87 -2.16 -0.80
CA GLU A 49 3.09 -2.63 -1.97
C GLU A 49 2.64 -1.47 -2.86
N ALA A 50 2.26 -0.33 -2.28
CA ALA A 50 2.01 0.91 -3.02
C ALA A 50 3.25 1.31 -3.85
N LEU A 51 4.43 1.31 -3.23
CA LEU A 51 5.71 1.61 -3.90
C LEU A 51 5.98 0.65 -5.06
N LYS A 52 5.95 -0.67 -4.82
CA LYS A 52 6.19 -1.69 -5.86
C LYS A 52 5.20 -1.55 -7.02
N LYS A 53 3.92 -1.34 -6.72
CA LYS A 53 2.88 -1.18 -7.73
C LYS A 53 3.10 0.10 -8.53
N THR A 54 3.49 1.19 -7.87
CA THR A 54 3.82 2.45 -8.52
C THR A 54 5.05 2.30 -9.40
N GLU A 55 6.14 1.72 -8.91
CA GLU A 55 7.35 1.48 -9.68
C GLU A 55 7.06 0.67 -10.96
N ARG A 56 6.25 -0.39 -10.84
CA ARG A 56 5.91 -1.28 -11.96
C ARG A 56 4.95 -0.65 -12.97
N LEU A 57 3.91 0.06 -12.52
CA LEU A 57 2.84 0.56 -13.40
C LEU A 57 3.05 2.03 -13.82
N ARG A 58 3.70 2.81 -12.96
CA ARG A 58 3.89 4.26 -13.08
C ARG A 58 5.28 4.66 -12.57
N PRO A 59 6.36 4.22 -13.26
CA PRO A 59 7.73 4.57 -12.87
C PRO A 59 7.97 6.09 -12.86
N ASP A 60 7.16 6.86 -13.61
CA ASP A 60 7.14 8.32 -13.60
C ASP A 60 6.73 8.91 -12.23
N LEU A 61 5.71 8.32 -11.59
CA LEU A 61 5.28 8.70 -10.24
C LEU A 61 6.28 8.26 -9.18
N TYR A 62 6.83 7.05 -9.32
CA TYR A 62 7.86 6.52 -8.42
C TYR A 62 9.10 7.39 -8.42
N SER A 63 9.56 7.82 -9.60
CA SER A 63 10.71 8.72 -9.73
C SER A 63 10.47 10.04 -8.97
N ARG A 64 9.29 10.65 -9.12
CA ARG A 64 8.92 11.88 -8.38
C ARG A 64 8.89 11.66 -6.87
N TYR A 65 8.38 10.51 -6.42
CA TYR A 65 8.38 10.15 -5.00
C TYR A 65 9.82 9.98 -4.46
N SER A 66 10.70 9.29 -5.20
CA SER A 66 12.10 9.10 -4.83
C SER A 66 12.91 10.41 -4.78
N GLN A 67 12.50 11.40 -5.56
CA GLN A 67 13.12 12.72 -5.64
C GLN A 67 12.61 13.68 -4.54
N LYS A 68 11.50 13.38 -3.86
CA LYS A 68 11.06 14.19 -2.73
C LYS A 68 12.06 14.00 -1.58
N PRO A 69 12.69 15.07 -1.06
CA PRO A 69 13.51 14.94 0.13
C PRO A 69 12.63 14.43 1.27
N LYS A 70 13.09 13.36 1.96
CA LYS A 70 12.53 12.97 3.25
C LYS A 70 12.82 14.11 4.23
N SER A 71 11.86 15.02 4.39
CA SER A 71 11.92 16.07 5.41
C SER A 71 11.68 15.49 6.79
#